data_AF-A0A0H1B6I4-F1
#
_entry.id   AF-A0A0H1B6I4-F1
#
_cell.length_a   1.000
_cell.length_b   1.000
_cell.length_c   1.000
_cell.angle_alpha   90.00
_cell.angle_beta   90.00
_cell.angle_gamma   90.00
#
_symmetry.space_group_name_H-M   'P 1'
#
loop_
_entity.id
_entity.type
_entity.pdbx_description
1 polymer ?
#
loop_
_entity_poly.entity_id
_entity_poly.type
_entity_poly.pdbx_seq_one_letter_code
_entity_poly.pdbx_strand_id
1 'polypeptide(L)' 'MKHLAAYLLLGLGGNTSPSAEDIKSVLSAVGIDSDDERLEKLLAELKGKDLSELIAEGSAKLASVPSGGAA' A
#
# COMPACT_ATOMS: atom_id res chain seq x y z
N MET A 1 -2.29 5.65 -4.15
CA MET A 1 -2.86 4.29 -4.32
C MET A 1 -1.96 3.34 -5.11
N LYS A 2 -1.38 3.72 -6.26
CA LYS A 2 -0.50 2.83 -7.06
C LYS A 2 0.68 2.19 -6.29
N HIS A 3 1.40 2.97 -5.49
CA HIS A 3 2.53 2.47 -4.67
C HIS A 3 2.10 1.45 -3.61
N LEU A 4 0.95 1.69 -2.97
CA LEU A 4 0.42 0.84 -1.91
C LEU A 4 -0.08 -0.48 -2.49
N ALA A 5 -0.73 -0.45 -3.66
CA ALA A 5 -1.13 -1.65 -4.39
C ALA A 5 0.08 -2.51 -4.79
N ALA A 6 1.13 -1.88 -5.35
CA ALA A 6 2.36 -2.59 -5.70
C ALA A 6 3.07 -3.19 -4.47
N TYR A 7 3.14 -2.45 -3.36
CA TYR A 7 3.66 -2.95 -2.09
C TYR A 7 2.91 -4.19 -1.59
N LEU A 8 1.58 -4.16 -1.61
CA LEU A 8 0.74 -5.30 -1.19
C LEU A 8 0.89 -6.50 -2.12
N LEU A 9 0.96 -6.29 -3.45
CA LEU A 9 1.18 -7.36 -4.42
C LEU A 9 2.52 -8.09 -4.18
N LEU A 10 3.58 -7.34 -3.90
CA LEU A 10 4.90 -7.89 -3.56
C LEU A 10 4.85 -8.68 -2.25
N GLY A 11 4.10 -8.18 -1.25
CA GLY A 11 3.81 -8.90 0.00
C GLY A 11 3.12 -10.24 -0.22
N LEU A 12 2.08 -10.28 -1.06
CA LEU A 12 1.41 -11.52 -1.46
C LEU A 12 2.33 -12.46 -2.23
N GLY A 13 3.27 -11.91 -3.01
CA GLY A 13 4.31 -12.65 -3.72
C GLY A 13 5.43 -13.21 -2.83
N GLY A 14 5.37 -13.01 -1.51
CA GLY A 14 6.36 -13.51 -0.55
C GLY A 14 7.48 -12.53 -0.22
N ASN A 15 7.51 -11.35 -0.83
CA ASN A 15 8.41 -10.27 -0.43
C ASN A 15 7.74 -9.41 0.66
N THR A 16 7.89 -9.82 1.92
CA THR A 16 7.20 -9.22 3.08
C THR A 16 7.71 -7.83 3.46
N SER A 17 8.86 -7.40 2.93
CA SER A 17 9.40 -6.05 3.12
C SER A 17 9.92 -5.49 1.78
N PRO A 18 9.02 -5.17 0.84
CA PRO A 18 9.40 -4.66 -0.47
C PRO A 18 10.24 -3.38 -0.39
N SER A 19 11.27 -3.30 -1.21
CA SER A 19 12.10 -2.10 -1.37
C SER A 19 11.47 -1.11 -2.35
N ALA A 20 12.01 0.12 -2.40
CA ALA A 20 11.60 1.11 -3.39
C ALA A 20 11.83 0.62 -4.83
N GLU A 21 12.93 -0.09 -5.09
CA GLU A 21 13.24 -0.66 -6.40
C GLU A 21 12.24 -1.73 -6.82
N ASP A 22 11.86 -2.62 -5.90
CA ASP A 22 10.86 -3.67 -6.18
C ASP A 22 9.52 -3.05 -6.62
N ILE A 23 9.10 -1.98 -5.92
CA ILE A 23 7.85 -1.27 -6.22
C ILE A 23 7.94 -0.54 -7.56
N LYS A 24 9.07 0.11 -7.86
CA LYS A 24 9.31 0.75 -9.15
C LYS A 24 9.26 -0.26 -10.28
N SER A 25 9.89 -1.41 -10.12
CA SER A 25 9.91 -2.49 -11.12
C SER A 25 8.50 -2.98 -11.47
N VAL A 26 7.65 -3.23 -10.45
CA VAL A 26 6.25 -3.63 -10.66
C VAL A 26 5.45 -2.55 -11.37
N LEU A 27 5.62 -1.28 -10.99
CA LEU A 27 4.92 -0.16 -11.64
C LEU A 27 5.36 0.02 -13.09
N SER A 28 6.66 -0.07 -13.38
CA SER A 28 7.20 -0.01 -14.73
C SER A 28 6.74 -1.19 -15.60
N ALA A 29 6.61 -2.39 -15.04
CA ALA A 29 6.12 -3.56 -15.77
C ALA A 29 4.68 -3.39 -16.30
N VAL A 30 3.87 -2.54 -15.65
CA VAL A 30 2.51 -2.20 -16.08
C VAL A 30 2.42 -0.83 -16.78
N GLY A 31 3.58 -0.21 -17.10
CA GLY A 31 3.64 1.07 -17.82
C GLY A 31 3.22 2.28 -16.98
N ILE A 32 3.39 2.22 -15.65
CA ILE A 32 3.04 3.30 -14.72
C ILE A 32 4.30 3.92 -14.14
N ASP A 33 4.40 5.25 -14.19
CA ASP A 33 5.48 5.99 -13.54
C ASP A 33 5.36 5.96 -12.01
N SER A 34 6.50 5.81 -11.33
CA SER A 34 6.60 5.96 -9.89
C SER A 34 6.81 7.43 -9.49
N ASP A 35 6.06 7.89 -8.49
CA ASP A 35 6.33 9.15 -7.80
C ASP A 35 7.24 8.85 -6.59
N ASP A 36 8.48 9.33 -6.64
CA ASP A 36 9.52 9.00 -5.67
C ASP A 36 9.24 9.58 -4.28
N GLU A 37 8.75 10.83 -4.20
CA GLU A 37 8.41 11.45 -2.91
C GLU A 37 7.29 10.70 -2.20
N ARG A 38 6.26 10.28 -2.95
CA ARG A 38 5.13 9.51 -2.39
C ARG A 38 5.55 8.11 -2.00
N LEU A 39 6.47 7.49 -2.75
CA LEU A 39 7.01 6.17 -2.45
C LEU A 39 7.85 6.18 -1.16
N GLU A 40 8.75 7.16 -1.01
CA GLU A 40 9.57 7.31 0.20
C GLU A 40 8.71 7.55 1.44
N LYS A 41 7.71 8.43 1.35
CA LYS A 41 6.76 8.66 2.44
C LYS A 41 6.03 7.38 2.83
N LEU A 42 5.55 6.61 1.86
CA LEU A 42 4.85 5.35 2.11
C LEU A 42 5.77 4.33 2.81
N LEU A 43 6.99 4.17 2.34
CA LEU A 43 7.96 3.26 2.96
C LEU A 43 8.33 3.71 4.39
N ALA A 44 8.47 5.02 4.62
CA ALA A 44 8.72 5.57 5.95
C ALA A 44 7.54 5.33 6.90
N GLU A 45 6.30 5.50 6.43
CA GLU A 45 5.10 5.28 7.23
C GLU A 45 4.84 3.81 7.55
N LEU A 46 5.28 2.88 6.68
CA LEU A 46 5.11 1.44 6.87
C LEU A 46 6.28 0.79 7.61
N LYS A 47 7.43 1.46 7.70
CA LYS A 47 8.61 0.93 8.37
C LYS A 47 8.32 0.58 9.83
N GLY A 48 8.53 -0.68 10.19
CA GLY A 48 8.38 -1.17 11.56
C GLY A 48 6.93 -1.36 12.02
N LYS A 49 5.95 -1.24 11.12
CA LYS A 49 4.55 -1.56 11.41
C LYS A 49 4.21 -2.95 10.89
N ASP A 50 3.37 -3.68 11.61
CA ASP A 50 2.80 -4.92 11.11
C ASP A 50 1.68 -4.64 10.10
N LEU A 51 1.83 -5.19 8.90
CA LEU A 51 0.90 -4.93 7.80
C LEU A 51 -0.46 -5.56 8.05
N SER A 52 -0.51 -6.71 8.71
CA SER A 52 -1.75 -7.45 9.01
C SER A 52 -2.57 -6.69 10.04
N GLU A 53 -1.91 -6.17 11.07
CA GLU A 53 -2.53 -5.31 12.09
C GLU A 53 -3.07 -4.02 11.45
N LEU A 54 -2.27 -3.36 10.60
CA LEU A 54 -2.70 -2.15 9.89
C LEU A 54 -3.91 -2.37 8.99
N ILE A 55 -3.97 -3.49 8.27
CA ILE A 55 -5.12 -3.84 7.43
C ILE A 55 -6.36 -4.05 8.29
N ALA A 56 -6.25 -4.81 9.40
CA ALA A 56 -7.37 -5.06 10.30
C ALA A 56 -7.90 -3.76 10.93
N GLU A 57 -7.01 -2.90 11.43
CA GLU A 57 -7.38 -1.58 11.95
C GLU A 57 -8.04 -0.70 10.88
N GLY A 58 -7.46 -0.66 9.68
CA GLY A 58 -7.97 0.12 8.56
C GLY A 58 -9.36 -0.33 8.13
N SER A 59 -9.59 -1.64 8.02
CA SER A 59 -10.90 -2.22 7.72
C SER A 59 -11.93 -1.91 8.80
N ALA A 60 -11.58 -2.00 10.08
CA ALA A 60 -12.47 -1.63 11.18
C ALA A 60 -12.84 -0.14 11.14
N LYS A 61 -11.85 0.74 10.91
CA LYS A 61 -12.06 2.19 10.76
C LYS A 61 -12.93 2.51 9.54
N LEU A 62 -12.75 1.82 8.41
CA LEU A 62 -13.58 1.97 7.21
C LEU A 62 -15.02 1.48 7.43
N ALA A 63 -15.20 0.37 8.14
CA ALA A 63 -16.53 -0.15 8.48
C ALA A 63 -17.34 0.81 9.38
N SER A 64 -16.64 1.69 10.12
CA SER A 64 -17.29 2.72 10.95
C SER A 64 -17.79 3.95 10.16
N VAL A 65 -17.43 4.07 8.88
CA VAL A 65 -17.95 5.12 8.01
C VAL A 65 -19.38 4.72 7.58
N PRO A 66 -20.43 5.46 7.96
CA PRO A 66 -21.77 5.12 7.56
C PRO A 66 -21.88 5.24 6.04
N SER A 67 -22.08 4.12 5.35
CA SER A 67 -22.33 4.07 3.90
C SER A 67 -23.76 4.55 3.53
N GLY A 68 -24.40 5.34 4.39
CA GLY A 68 -25.80 5.72 4.28
C GLY A 68 -25.99 7.22 4.48
N GLY A 69 -26.32 7.92 3.39
CA GLY A 69 -26.66 9.34 3.41
C GLY A 69 -26.96 9.97 2.05
N ALA A 70 -27.49 9.22 1.08
CA ALA A 70 -28.25 9.78 -0.05
C ALA A 70 -29.16 8.68 -0.60
N ALA A 71 -30.41 8.69 -0.16
CA ALA A 71 -31.55 8.33 -0.99
C ALA A 71 -32.30 9.63 -1.28
#